data_AF-A0AAE3EPY1-F1
#
_entry.id   AF-A0AAE3EPY1-F1
#
_cell.length_a   1.000
_cell.length_b   1.000
_cell.length_c   1.000
_cell.angle_alpha   90.00
_cell.angle_beta   90.00
_cell.angle_gamma   90.00
#
_symmetry.space_group_name_H-M   'P 1'
#
loop_
_entity.id
_entity.type
_entity.pdbx_description
1 polymer ?
#
loop_
_entity_poly.entity_id
_entity_poly.type
_entity_poly.pdbx_seq_one_letter_code
_entity_poly.pdbx_strand_id
1 'polypeptide(L)'
;MIDKNLEKRNKLKRKKESLTHSEWMTFFFLPFFNRNPFGQDDEFSLTELERFKKYGFEKKFSEAIKAKRQGLIFWFLVIVLTSTALAFYDKIFS
;
A
#
# COMPACT_ATOMS: atom_id res chain seq x y z
N MET A 1 -14.70 -32.82 16.55
CA MET A 1 -13.33 -32.92 16.03
C MET A 1 -13.19 -31.99 14.84
N ILE A 2 -12.37 -30.95 14.91
CA ILE A 2 -12.07 -30.12 13.74
C ILE A 2 -11.15 -30.94 12.82
N ASP A 3 -11.54 -31.11 11.56
CA ASP A 3 -10.73 -31.81 10.56
C ASP A 3 -9.39 -31.08 10.37
N LYS A 4 -8.29 -31.69 10.83
CA LYS A 4 -6.92 -31.15 10.70
C LYS A 4 -6.55 -30.89 9.23
N ASN A 5 -7.16 -31.59 8.27
CA ASN A 5 -6.95 -31.35 6.85
C ASN A 5 -7.67 -30.08 6.36
N LEU A 6 -8.85 -29.77 6.90
CA LEU A 6 -9.55 -28.52 6.61
C LEU A 6 -8.77 -27.31 7.14
N GLU A 7 -8.26 -27.39 8.37
CA GLU A 7 -7.48 -26.31 8.98
C GLU A 7 -6.19 -26.00 8.17
N LYS A 8 -5.47 -27.05 7.75
CA LYS A 8 -4.29 -26.92 6.88
C LYS A 8 -4.62 -26.28 5.54
N ARG A 9 -5.71 -26.72 4.88
CA ARG A 9 -6.16 -26.15 3.60
C ARG A 9 -6.52 -24.67 3.74
N ASN A 10 -7.19 -24.28 4.83
CA ASN A 10 -7.55 -22.88 5.09
C ASN A 10 -6.33 -22.00 5.38
N LYS A 11 -5.31 -22.53 6.08
CA LYS A 11 -4.03 -21.82 6.27
C LYS A 11 -3.28 -21.62 4.95
N LEU A 12 -3.25 -22.64 4.08
CA LEU A 12 -2.60 -22.55 2.76
C LEU A 12 -3.31 -21.58 1.82
N LYS A 13 -4.65 -21.55 1.83
CA LYS A 13 -5.43 -20.57 1.07
C LYS A 13 -5.06 -19.14 1.47
N ARG A 14 -5.07 -18.83 2.77
CA ARG A 14 -4.73 -17.49 3.29
C ARG A 14 -3.32 -17.04 2.93
N LYS A 15 -2.33 -17.93 3.02
CA LYS A 15 -0.94 -17.62 2.63
C LYS A 15 -0.81 -17.19 1.16
N LYS A 16 -1.61 -17.79 0.27
CA LYS A 16 -1.54 -17.58 -1.18
C LYS A 16 -2.50 -16.51 -1.71
N GLU A 17 -3.39 -16.02 -0.86
CA GLU A 17 -4.37 -15.02 -1.22
C GLU A 17 -3.68 -13.69 -1.52
N SER A 18 -3.96 -13.12 -2.69
CA SER A 18 -3.47 -11.81 -3.09
C SER A 18 -4.34 -10.71 -2.51
N LEU A 19 -3.79 -9.49 -2.44
CA LEU A 19 -4.60 -8.30 -2.26
C LEU A 19 -5.65 -8.23 -3.36
N THR A 20 -6.83 -7.81 -2.96
CA THR A 20 -7.83 -7.32 -3.91
C THR A 20 -7.36 -6.00 -4.51
N HIS A 21 -7.87 -5.67 -5.70
CA HIS A 21 -7.55 -4.41 -6.35
C HIS A 21 -7.90 -3.19 -5.48
N SER A 22 -9.01 -3.26 -4.74
CA SER A 22 -9.41 -2.18 -3.84
C SER A 22 -8.43 -2.00 -2.68
N GLU A 23 -8.04 -3.08 -2.01
CA GLU A 23 -7.02 -3.02 -0.95
C GLU A 23 -5.72 -2.43 -1.50
N TRP A 24 -5.31 -2.84 -2.71
CA TRP A 24 -4.07 -2.40 -3.33
C TRP A 24 -4.08 -0.90 -3.60
N MET A 25 -5.20 -0.39 -4.15
CA MET A 25 -5.39 1.04 -4.41
C MET A 25 -5.33 1.84 -3.11
N THR A 26 -5.94 1.34 -2.03
CA THR A 26 -5.88 1.99 -0.72
C THR A 26 -4.44 2.18 -0.25
N PHE A 27 -3.61 1.12 -0.27
CA PHE A 27 -2.19 1.24 0.10
C PHE A 27 -1.36 2.10 -0.85
N PHE A 28 -1.76 2.19 -2.12
CA PHE A 28 -1.07 3.02 -3.12
C PHE A 28 -1.32 4.53 -2.89
N PHE A 29 -2.56 4.93 -2.59
CA PHE A 29 -2.90 6.35 -2.44
C PHE A 29 -2.72 6.89 -1.02
N LEU A 30 -2.87 6.05 0.01
CA LEU A 30 -2.76 6.44 1.42
C LEU A 30 -1.51 7.25 1.79
N PRO A 31 -0.30 6.93 1.29
CA PRO A 31 0.91 7.65 1.67
C PRO A 31 0.84 9.17 1.45
N PHE A 32 0.05 9.64 0.48
CA PHE A 32 -0.10 11.06 0.19
C PHE A 32 -1.23 11.74 0.97
N PHE A 33 -2.30 11.01 1.28
CA PHE A 33 -3.40 11.52 2.08
C PHE A 33 -3.12 11.47 3.59
N ASN A 34 -2.07 10.75 4.00
CA ASN A 34 -1.65 10.72 5.40
C ASN A 34 -1.01 12.06 5.81
N ARG A 35 -1.30 12.51 7.04
CA ARG A 35 -0.71 13.70 7.64
C ARG A 35 0.82 13.63 7.76
N ASN A 36 1.39 12.43 7.74
CA ASN A 36 2.83 12.21 7.75
C ASN A 36 3.26 11.26 6.63
N PRO A 37 3.56 11.77 5.42
CA PRO A 37 3.97 10.94 4.28
C PRO A 37 5.31 10.23 4.47
N PHE A 38 6.14 10.68 5.44
CA PHE A 38 7.51 10.21 5.64
C PHE A 38 7.76 9.54 7.01
N GLY A 39 6.79 9.50 7.93
CA GLY A 39 7.00 8.99 9.29
C GLY A 39 5.75 8.38 9.93
N GLN A 40 5.94 7.20 10.53
CA GLN A 40 4.90 6.28 11.04
C GLN A 40 3.76 6.07 10.05
N ASP A 41 3.80 4.89 9.42
CA ASP A 41 2.67 4.29 8.72
C ASP A 41 1.33 4.75 9.34
N ASP A 42 0.41 5.22 8.49
CA ASP A 42 -0.93 5.61 8.95
C ASP A 42 -1.54 4.47 9.78
N GLU A 43 -2.27 4.84 10.82
CA GLU A 43 -2.86 3.91 11.80
C GLU A 43 -3.68 2.81 11.09
N PHE A 44 -4.31 3.15 9.96
CA PHE A 44 -5.00 2.20 9.10
C PHE A 44 -4.05 1.18 8.44
N SER A 45 -3.01 1.63 7.72
CA SER A 45 -2.03 0.73 7.10
C SER A 45 -1.32 -0.14 8.14
N LEU A 46 -0.97 0.40 9.31
CA LEU A 46 -0.39 -0.39 10.41
C LEU A 46 -1.34 -1.49 10.85
N THR A 47 -2.59 -1.13 11.14
CA THR A 47 -3.60 -2.08 11.59
C THR A 47 -3.85 -3.18 10.54
N GLU A 48 -3.92 -2.84 9.25
CA GLU A 48 -4.04 -3.82 8.17
C GLU A 48 -2.80 -4.72 8.02
N LEU A 49 -1.60 -4.14 8.06
CA LEU A 49 -0.36 -4.90 7.96
C LEU A 49 -0.18 -5.85 9.15
N GLU A 50 -0.50 -5.40 10.37
CA GLU A 50 -0.53 -6.23 11.57
C GLU A 50 -1.57 -7.35 11.47
N ARG A 51 -2.76 -7.06 10.95
CA ARG A 51 -3.78 -8.07 10.66
C ARG A 51 -3.26 -9.11 9.67
N PHE A 52 -2.64 -8.71 8.55
CA PHE A 52 -2.08 -9.67 7.59
C PHE A 52 -1.01 -10.55 8.23
N LYS A 53 -0.12 -9.96 9.04
CA LYS A 53 0.91 -10.71 9.77
C LYS A 53 0.30 -11.68 10.79
N LYS A 54 -0.68 -11.22 11.58
CA LYS A 54 -1.34 -12.02 12.64
C LYS A 54 -2.11 -13.23 12.07
N TYR A 55 -2.76 -13.06 10.92
CA TYR A 55 -3.56 -14.13 10.31
C TYR A 55 -2.82 -14.96 9.25
N GLY A 56 -1.53 -14.67 9.01
CA GLY A 56 -0.67 -15.44 8.10
C GLY A 56 -0.91 -15.17 6.62
N PHE A 57 -1.41 -13.98 6.27
CA PHE A 57 -1.59 -13.53 4.88
C PHE A 57 -0.27 -12.96 4.32
N GLU A 58 0.74 -13.81 4.18
CA GLU A 58 2.10 -13.42 3.78
C GLU A 58 2.13 -12.73 2.41
N LYS A 59 1.38 -13.26 1.43
CA LYS A 59 1.31 -12.65 0.09
C LYS A 59 0.66 -11.27 0.12
N LYS A 60 -0.47 -11.12 0.83
CA LYS A 60 -1.11 -9.81 1.04
C LYS A 60 -0.17 -8.81 1.69
N PHE A 61 0.53 -9.21 2.75
CA PHE A 61 1.50 -8.35 3.41
C PHE A 61 2.60 -7.86 2.45
N SER A 62 3.15 -8.75 1.63
CA SER A 62 4.18 -8.38 0.64
C SER A 62 3.63 -7.43 -0.44
N GLU A 63 2.43 -7.69 -0.94
CA GLU A 63 1.78 -6.87 -1.96
C GLU A 63 1.40 -5.48 -1.44
N ALA A 64 0.92 -5.37 -0.20
CA ALA A 64 0.62 -4.10 0.46
C ALA A 64 1.87 -3.22 0.61
N ILE A 65 3.00 -3.79 1.04
CA ILE A 65 4.28 -3.06 1.13
C ILE A 65 4.75 -2.58 -0.24
N LYS A 66 4.60 -3.41 -1.29
CA LYS A 66 4.95 -3.03 -2.66
C LYS A 66 4.07 -1.88 -3.15
N ALA A 67 2.75 -1.97 -2.95
CA ALA A 67 1.78 -0.94 -3.33
C ALA A 67 2.12 0.41 -2.66
N LYS A 68 2.42 0.38 -1.36
CA LYS A 68 2.83 1.56 -0.60
C LYS A 68 4.09 2.22 -1.15
N ARG A 69 5.13 1.42 -1.44
CA ARG A 69 6.37 1.93 -2.05
C ARG A 69 6.13 2.52 -3.44
N GLN A 70 5.29 1.87 -4.25
CA GLN A 70 4.92 2.37 -5.58
C GLN A 70 4.15 3.69 -5.49
N GLY A 71 3.24 3.82 -4.52
CA GLY A 71 2.52 5.05 -4.22
C GLY A 71 3.47 6.21 -3.89
N LEU A 72 4.43 5.98 -2.99
CA LEU A 72 5.45 6.98 -2.64
C LEU A 72 6.24 7.45 -3.86
N ILE A 73 6.71 6.53 -4.70
CA ILE A 73 7.44 6.85 -5.94
C ILE A 73 6.53 7.65 -6.90
N PHE A 74 5.28 7.22 -7.08
CA PHE A 74 4.32 7.90 -7.94
C PHE A 74 4.11 9.36 -7.50
N TRP A 75 3.85 9.59 -6.22
CA TRP A 75 3.63 10.93 -5.70
C TRP A 75 4.87 11.82 -5.77
N PHE A 76 6.06 11.26 -5.55
CA PHE A 76 7.32 11.97 -5.77
C PHE A 76 7.43 12.46 -7.22
N LEU A 77 7.12 11.61 -8.21
CA LEU A 77 7.15 11.99 -9.63
C LEU A 77 6.11 13.05 -9.96
N VAL A 78 4.90 12.96 -9.41
CA VAL A 78 3.85 13.97 -9.59
C VAL A 78 4.29 15.33 -9.06
N ILE A 79 4.91 15.38 -7.87
CA ILE A 79 5.42 16.64 -7.29
C ILE A 79 6.52 17.24 -8.18
N VAL A 80 7.46 16.42 -8.66
CA VAL A 80 8.53 16.90 -9.57
C VAL A 80 7.94 17.46 -10.87
N LEU A 81 7.03 16.73 -11.51
CA LEU A 81 6.41 17.15 -12.78
C LEU A 81 5.57 18.42 -12.62
N THR A 82 4.80 18.54 -11.55
CA THR A 82 3.97 19.73 -11.30
C THR A 82 4.83 20.95 -10.96
N SER A 83 5.90 20.77 -10.18
CA SER A 83 6.85 21.84 -9.86
C SER A 83 7.59 22.35 -11.09
N THR A 84 8.04 21.46 -11.99
CA THR A 84 8.72 21.87 -13.23
C THR A 84 7.77 22.52 -14.22
N ALA A 85 6.53 22.03 -14.33
CA ALA A 85 5.51 22.65 -15.17
C ALA A 85 5.16 24.07 -14.68
N LEU A 86 5.06 24.27 -13.36
CA LEU A 86 4.81 25.59 -12.77
C LEU A 86 5.97 26.55 -13.06
N ALA A 87 7.21 26.13 -12.82
CA ALA A 87 8.39 26.97 -13.10
C ALA A 87 8.52 27.33 -14.59
N PHE A 88 8.13 26.43 -15.49
CA PHE A 88 8.11 26.69 -16.93
C PHE A 88 7.00 27.66 -17.33
N TYR A 89 5.81 27.52 -16.75
CA TYR A 89 4.70 28.45 -16.95
C TYR A 89 5.08 29.87 -16.53
N ASP A 90 5.64 30.04 -15.33
CA ASP A 90 6.08 31.35 -14.83
C ASP A 90 7.13 31.99 -15.77
N LYS A 91 8.05 31.20 -16.33
CA LYS A 91 9.07 31.71 -17.27
C LYS A 91 8.50 32.18 -18.62
N ILE A 92 7.40 31.60 -19.09
CA ILE A 92 6.79 31.95 -20.38
C ILE A 92 5.85 33.14 -20.26
N PHE A 93 5.14 33.25 -19.13
CA PHE A 93 4.05 34.22 -18.95
C PHE A 93 4.39 35.36 -17.97
N SER A 94 5.58 35.38 -17.36
CA SER A 94 6.15 36.53 -16.64
C SER A 94 7.02 37.40 -17.55
#